data_AF-A0A2I1RKS6-F1
#
_entry.id   AF-A0A2I1RKS6-F1
#
_cell.length_a   1.000
_cell.length_b   1.000
_cell.length_c   1.000
_cell.angle_alpha   90.00
_cell.angle_beta   90.00
_cell.angle_gamma   90.00
#
_symmetry.space_group_name_H-M   'P 1'
#
loop_
_entity.id
_entity.type
_entity.pdbx_description
1 polymer ?
#
loop_
_entity_poly.entity_id
_entity_poly.type
_entity_poly.pdbx_seq_one_letter_code
_entity_poly.pdbx_strand_id
1 'polypeptide(L)' 'MRSDEQIRVNFSRAGVTGTLTVDDKVFDMQAKLGFLFKSFLPLIEKTVNQNLDNALQAVKDR' A
#
# COMPACT_ATOMS: atom_id res chain seq x y z
N MET A 1 -7.95 -8.25 -24.04
CA MET A 1 -8.23 -6.87 -23.64
C MET A 1 -7.67 -6.70 -22.24
N ARG A 2 -6.57 -5.96 -22.07
CA ARG A 2 -6.11 -5.56 -20.73
C ARG A 2 -7.07 -4.45 -20.30
N SER A 3 -7.84 -4.68 -19.24
CA SER A 3 -8.67 -3.63 -18.65
C SER A 3 -7.71 -2.60 -18.06
N ASP A 4 -7.80 -1.35 -18.49
CA ASP A 4 -7.17 -0.19 -17.82
C ASP A 4 -7.87 0.08 -16.47
N GLU A 5 -8.13 -0.98 -15.70
CA GLU A 5 -8.92 -0.93 -14.48
C GLU A 5 -8.03 -0.48 -13.34
N GLN A 6 -8.09 0.82 -13.07
CA GLN A 6 -7.55 1.38 -11.86
C GLN A 6 -8.45 1.03 -10.68
N ILE A 7 -7.94 0.21 -9.78
CA ILE A 7 -8.58 -0.13 -8.52
C ILE A 7 -8.18 0.92 -7.48
N ARG A 8 -9.17 1.59 -6.91
CA ARG A 8 -8.96 2.52 -5.79
C ARG A 8 -9.65 2.01 -4.53
N VAL A 9 -8.86 1.85 -3.47
CA VAL A 9 -9.33 1.39 -2.16
C VAL A 9 -9.07 2.49 -1.13
N ASN A 10 -10.12 2.93 -0.44
CA ASN A 10 -9.97 3.79 0.72
C ASN A 10 -9.93 2.93 1.99
N PHE A 11 -9.01 3.25 2.90
CA PHE A 11 -8.90 2.58 4.19
C PHE A 11 -8.86 3.58 5.34
N SER A 12 -9.44 3.19 6.47
CA SER A 12 -9.46 4.00 7.67
C SER A 12 -9.38 3.12 8.92
N ARG A 13 -8.53 3.54 9.85
CA ARG A 13 -8.41 3.00 11.21
C ARG A 13 -8.14 4.17 12.16
N ALA A 14 -8.32 3.98 13.47
CA ALA A 14 -7.98 4.99 14.46
C ALA A 14 -6.56 5.57 14.24
N GLY A 15 -6.50 6.86 13.90
CA GLY A 15 -5.26 7.60 13.66
C GLY A 15 -4.55 7.31 12.33
N VAL A 16 -5.17 6.58 11.39
CA VAL A 16 -4.64 6.37 10.03
C VAL A 16 -5.78 6.42 9.01
N THR A 17 -5.64 7.23 7.97
CA THR A 17 -6.54 7.21 6.81
C THR A 17 -5.71 7.22 5.53
N GLY A 18 -6.15 6.53 4.49
CA GLY A 18 -5.44 6.57 3.23
C GLY A 18 -6.19 5.98 2.06
N THR A 19 -5.51 6.04 0.92
CA THR A 19 -5.99 5.53 -0.36
C THR A 19 -4.87 4.71 -0.99
N LEU A 20 -5.22 3.53 -1.49
CA LEU A 20 -4.38 2.69 -2.32
C LEU A 20 -4.94 2.72 -3.74
N THR A 21 -4.10 3.05 -4.71
CA THR A 21 -4.43 3.03 -6.14
C THR A 21 -3.53 2.00 -6.82
N VAL A 22 -4.15 1.04 -7.51
CA VAL A 22 -3.44 -0.05 -8.21
C VAL A 22 -3.97 -0.18 -9.63
N ASP A 23 -3.06 -0.27 -10.60
CA ASP A 23 -3.34 -0.71 -11.96
C ASP A 23 -2.20 -1.62 -12.47
N ASP A 24 -2.10 -1.85 -13.77
CA ASP A 24 -1.10 -2.75 -14.36
C ASP A 24 0.35 -2.22 -14.25
N LYS A 25 0.54 -0.96 -13.90
CA LYS A 25 1.83 -0.26 -13.86
C LYS A 25 2.06 0.52 -12.57
N VAL A 26 1.00 0.88 -11.85
CA VAL A 26 1.02 1.78 -10.70
C VAL A 26 0.61 1.04 -9.45
N PHE A 27 1.41 1.22 -8.40
CA PHE A 27 1.04 0.92 -7.02
C PHE A 27 1.35 2.18 -6.20
N ASP A 28 0.34 2.98 -5.91
CA ASP A 28 0.48 4.23 -5.15
C ASP A 28 -0.34 4.17 -3.86
N MET A 29 0.31 4.38 -2.72
CA MET A 29 -0.31 4.37 -1.40
C MET A 29 -0.07 5.71 -0.71
N GLN A 30 -1.15 6.44 -0.49
CA GLN A 30 -1.13 7.71 0.24
C GLN A 30 -1.80 7.52 1.59
N ALA A 31 -1.06 7.75 2.67
CA ALA A 31 -1.56 7.61 4.02
C ALA A 31 -1.30 8.88 4.85
N LYS A 32 -2.33 9.34 5.54
CA LYS A 32 -2.23 10.36 6.58
C LYS A 32 -2.18 9.67 7.94
N LEU A 33 -1.05 9.85 8.60
CA LEU A 33 -0.79 9.34 9.94
C LEU A 33 -1.10 10.42 10.99
N GLY A 34 -1.83 10.03 12.02
CA GLY A 34 -2.00 10.82 13.23
C GLY A 34 -0.66 11.04 13.93
N PHE A 35 -0.58 12.09 14.74
CA PHE A 35 0.66 12.53 15.39
C PHE A 35 1.44 11.42 16.11
N LEU A 36 0.72 10.52 16.80
CA LEU A 36 1.31 9.42 17.56
C LEU A 36 2.02 8.38 16.68
N PHE A 37 1.72 8.33 15.39
CA PHE A 37 2.29 7.35 14.46
C PHE A 37 3.53 7.85 13.72
N LYS A 38 3.90 9.13 13.90
CA LYS A 38 5.07 9.70 13.21
C LYS A 38 6.38 9.01 13.57
N SER A 39 6.58 8.62 14.82
CA SER A 39 7.77 7.87 15.26
C SER A 39 7.85 6.47 14.68
N PHE A 40 6.72 5.93 14.20
CA PHE A 40 6.62 4.59 13.63
C PHE A 40 6.70 4.60 12.10
N LEU A 41 6.86 5.76 11.45
CA LEU A 41 7.04 5.89 10.00
C LEU A 41 8.08 4.90 9.44
N PRO A 42 9.29 4.77 10.01
CA PRO A 42 10.30 3.83 9.48
C PRO A 42 9.85 2.37 9.56
N LEU A 43 9.11 2.01 10.61
CA LEU A 43 8.56 0.66 10.76
C LEU A 43 7.44 0.40 9.75
N ILE A 44 6.56 1.37 9.54
CA ILE A 44 5.46 1.29 8.58
C ILE A 44 6.03 1.10 7.16
N GLU A 45 6.98 1.93 6.74
CA GLU A 45 7.63 1.82 5.42
C GLU A 45 8.29 0.45 5.24
N LYS A 46 9.04 -0.01 6.26
CA LYS A 46 9.67 -1.33 6.23
C LYS A 46 8.64 -2.44 6.03
N THR A 47 7.56 -2.45 6.81
CA THR A 47 6.53 -3.49 6.72
C THR A 47 5.78 -3.45 5.40
N VAL A 48 5.49 -2.26 4.86
CA VAL A 48 4.85 -2.11 3.54
C VAL A 48 5.74 -2.70 2.44
N ASN A 49 7.02 -2.33 2.40
CA ASN A 49 7.96 -2.86 1.42
C ASN A 49 8.12 -4.37 1.53
N GLN A 50 8.28 -4.90 2.75
CA GLN A 50 8.37 -6.35 2.98
C GLN A 50 7.11 -7.10 2.48
N ASN A 51 5.92 -6.56 2.74
CA ASN A 51 4.69 -7.17 2.28
C ASN A 51 4.56 -7.13 0.75
N LEU A 52 5.01 -6.03 0.12
CA LEU A 52 5.03 -5.91 -1.34
C LEU A 52 6.02 -6.90 -1.97
N ASP A 53 7.25 -6.98 -1.45
CA ASP A 53 8.27 -7.94 -1.90
C ASP A 53 7.75 -9.37 -1.82
N ASN A 54 7.09 -9.73 -0.71
CA ASN A 54 6.47 -11.04 -0.53
C ASN A 54 5.36 -11.30 -1.56
N ALA A 55 4.51 -10.31 -1.83
CA ALA A 55 3.43 -10.44 -2.82
C ALA A 55 3.99 -10.63 -4.23
N LEU A 56 5.03 -9.89 -4.60
CA LEU A 56 5.70 -10.02 -5.91
C LEU A 56 6.40 -11.37 -6.05
N GLN A 57 7.06 -11.84 -5.00
CA GLN A 57 7.71 -13.16 -5.00
C GLN A 57 6.68 -14.28 -5.16
N ALA A 58 5.54 -14.19 -4.46
CA ALA A 58 4.46 -15.16 -4.59
C ALA A 58 3.81 -15.19 -5.99
N VAL A 59 3.85 -14.07 -6.73
CA VAL A 59 3.43 -14.01 -8.13
C VAL A 59 4.48 -14.60 -9.07
N LYS A 60 5.78 -14.42 -8.76
CA LYS A 60 6.89 -14.95 -9.57
C LYS A 60 7.03 -16.48 -9.47
N ASP A 61 6.69 -17.05 -8.32
CA ASP A 61 6.81 -18.49 -8.05
C ASP A 61 5.57 -19.29 -8.52
N ARG A 62 4.64 -18.64 -9.24
CA ARG A 62 3.47 -19.24 -9.90
C ARG A 62 3.66 -19.31 -11.41
#